data_AF-A0A3D2R9U1-F1
#
_entry.id   AF-A0A3D2R9U1-F1
#
_cell.length_a   1.000
_cell.length_b   1.000
_cell.length_c   1.000
_cell.angle_alpha   90.00
_cell.angle_beta   90.00
_cell.angle_gamma   90.00
#
_symmetry.space_group_name_H-M   'P 1'
#
loop_
_entity.id
_entity.type
_entity.pdbx_description
1 polymer ?
#
loop_
_entity_poly.entity_id
_entity_poly.type
_entity_poly.pdbx_seq_one_letter_code
_entity_poly.pdbx_strand_id
1 'polypeptide(L)' 'MATHKSQISIEVDLDENKIPEKLHWSAPDGGVSRQETKALLLSVWDDQSQE' A
#
# COMPACT_ATOMS: atom_id res chain seq x y z
N MET A 1 2.14 -12.62 20.75
CA MET A 1 1.30 -13.08 19.62
C MET A 1 0.55 -11.88 19.10
N ALA A 2 0.62 -11.57 17.81
CA ALA A 2 -0.13 -10.44 17.25
C ALA A 2 -1.64 -10.76 17.29
N THR A 3 -2.41 -9.98 18.02
CA THR A 3 -3.86 -10.22 18.24
C THR A 3 -4.71 -9.77 17.05
N HIS A 4 -4.17 -8.89 16.20
CA HIS A 4 -4.88 -8.32 15.05
C HIS A 4 -3.97 -8.32 13.83
N LYS A 5 -4.54 -8.66 12.68
CA LYS A 5 -3.88 -8.61 11.37
C LYS A 5 -4.59 -7.58 10.52
N SER A 6 -3.86 -6.57 10.08
CA SER A 6 -4.34 -5.60 9.11
C SER A 6 -3.76 -5.89 7.74
N GLN A 7 -4.49 -5.53 6.69
CA GLN A 7 -4.00 -5.58 5.33
C GLN A 7 -4.12 -4.20 4.69
N ILE A 8 -3.00 -3.70 4.19
CA ILE A 8 -2.95 -2.53 3.32
C ILE A 8 -2.69 -3.06 1.91
N SER A 9 -3.49 -2.62 0.93
CA SER A 9 -3.36 -3.02 -0.48
C SER A 9 -3.15 -1.79 -1.35
N ILE A 10 -2.18 -1.87 -2.26
CA ILE A 10 -1.87 -0.83 -3.24
C ILE A 10 -2.12 -1.43 -4.62
N GLU A 11 -3.01 -0.81 -5.38
CA GLU A 11 -3.34 -1.18 -6.76
C GLU A 11 -2.75 -0.12 -7.68
N VAL A 12 -2.01 -0.56 -8.70
CA VAL A 12 -1.42 0.31 -9.71
C VAL A 12 -2.07 -0.02 -11.05
N ASP A 13 -2.80 0.94 -11.61
CA ASP A 13 -3.37 0.80 -12.95
C ASP A 13 -2.29 1.18 -13.96
N LEU A 14 -2.05 0.28 -14.92
CA LEU A 14 -1.06 0.43 -15.95
C LEU A 14 -1.74 0.61 -17.31
N ASP A 15 -1.12 1.38 -18.20
CA ASP A 15 -1.50 1.47 -19.61
C ASP A 15 -1.02 0.25 -20.44
N GLU A 16 -1.27 0.28 -21.75
CA GLU A 16 -0.85 -0.77 -22.69
C GLU A 16 0.67 -0.99 -22.75
N ASN A 17 1.46 0.04 -22.41
CA ASN A 17 2.93 -0.01 -22.37
C ASN A 17 3.48 -0.31 -20.97
N LYS A 18 2.59 -0.66 -20.01
CA LYS A 18 2.91 -0.90 -18.60
C LYS A 18 3.38 0.34 -17.84
N ILE A 19 2.99 1.53 -18.29
CA ILE A 19 3.27 2.79 -17.60
C ILE A 19 2.20 3.00 -16.51
N PRO A 20 2.60 3.25 -15.25
CA PRO A 20 1.66 3.57 -14.18
C PRO A 20 0.91 4.88 -14.44
N GLU A 21 -0.42 4.82 -14.44
CA GLU A 21 -1.28 6.00 -14.58
C GLU A 21 -1.95 6.37 -13.27
N LYS A 22 -2.51 5.39 -12.56
CA LYS A 22 -3.26 5.62 -11.32
C LYS A 22 -2.80 4.70 -10.22
N LEU A 23 -2.84 5.23 -9.00
CA LEU A 23 -2.55 4.50 -7.78
C LEU A 23 -3.78 4.55 -6.90
N HIS A 24 -4.22 3.39 -6.44
CA HIS A 24 -5.28 3.27 -5.45
C HIS A 24 -4.72 2.55 -4.23
N TRP A 25 -5.16 2.95 -3.05
CA TRP A 25 -4.81 2.24 -1.83
C TRP A 25 -6.02 1.99 -0.96
N SER A 26 -5.97 0.88 -0.24
CA SER A 26 -7.03 0.45 0.68
C SER A 26 -6.39 0.07 2.01
N ALA A 27 -6.99 0.56 3.11
CA ALA A 27 -6.68 0.17 4.47
C ALA A 27 -8.03 0.03 5.22
N PRO A 28 -8.67 -1.15 5.17
CA PRO A 28 -10.00 -1.36 5.71
C PRO A 28 -10.10 -1.05 7.21
N ASP A 29 -9.05 -1.40 7.97
CA ASP A 29 -8.99 -1.12 9.42
C ASP A 29 -8.87 0.37 9.74
N GLY A 30 -8.37 1.16 8.80
CA GLY A 30 -8.34 2.62 8.86
C GLY A 30 -9.55 3.30 8.23
N GLY A 31 -10.54 2.52 7.75
CA GLY A 31 -11.72 3.03 7.06
C GLY A 31 -11.48 3.54 5.64
N VAL A 32 -10.32 3.24 5.04
CA VAL A 32 -9.98 3.67 3.67
C VAL A 32 -10.22 2.54 2.69
N SER A 33 -11.03 2.79 1.67
CA SER A 33 -11.34 1.82 0.62
C SER A 33 -11.08 2.42 -0.75
N ARG A 34 -10.17 1.80 -1.50
CA ARG A 34 -9.82 2.09 -2.89
C ARG A 34 -9.66 3.58 -3.20
N GLN A 35 -8.98 4.30 -2.33
CA GLN A 35 -8.80 5.73 -2.48
C GLN A 35 -7.68 6.03 -3.48
N GLU A 36 -7.96 6.89 -4.47
CA GLU A 36 -6.95 7.35 -5.43
C GLU A 36 -5.89 8.21 -4.73
N THR A 37 -4.63 8.01 -5.07
CA THR A 37 -3.52 8.81 -4.57
C THR A 37 -2.52 9.10 -5.69
N LYS A 38 -1.78 10.21 -5.56
CA LYS A 38 -0.73 10.58 -6.51
C LYS A 38 0.65 10.03 -6.11
N ALA A 39 0.84 9.77 -4.82
CA ALA A 39 2.10 9.29 -4.27
C ALA A 39 1.85 8.57 -2.94
N LEU A 40 2.71 7.62 -2.61
CA LEU A 40 2.72 6.90 -1.34
C LEU A 40 4.14 6.97 -0.77
N LEU A 41 4.25 7.23 0.53
CA LEU A 41 5.49 7.07 1.27
C LEU A 41 5.34 5.82 2.14
N LEU A 42 6.11 4.77 1.83
CA LEU A 42 6.21 3.58 2.68
C LEU A 42 7.55 3.56 3.40
N SER A 43 7.49 3.40 4.72
CA SER A 43 8.66 3.10 5.54
C SER A 43 8.47 1.70 6.11
N VAL A 44 9.34 0.78 5.67
CA VAL A 44 9.36 -0.58 6.20
C VAL A 44 10.40 -0.61 7.32
N TRP A 45 9.98 -1.04 8.50
CA TRP A 45 10.89 -1.33 9.60
C TRP A 45 11.07 -2.84 9.69
N ASP A 46 12.30 -3.29 9.58
CA ASP A 46 12.70 -4.67 9.83
C ASP A 46 13.66 -4.67 11.01
N ASP A 47 13.21 -5.12 12.19
CA ASP A 47 14.04 -5.10 13.41
C ASP A 47 15.15 -6.15 13.41
N GLN A 48 15.07 -7.12 12.50
CA GLN A 48 16.03 -8.22 12.35
C GLN A 48 17.23 -7.82 11.48
N SER A 49 17.05 -6.86 10.57
CA SER A 49 18.10 -6.27 9.74
C SER A 49 18.73 -5.07 10.45
N GLN A 50 19.40 -5.32 11.57
CA GLN A 50 20.30 -4.36 12.19
C GLN A 50 21.64 -4.41 11.43
N GLU A 51 21.85 -3.48 10.48
CA GLU A 51 23.19 -3.12 9.98
C GLU A 51 23.89 -2.12 10.92
#